data_AF-A0A6G0W1R0-F1
#
_entry.id   AF-A0A6G0W1R0-F1
#
_cell.length_a   1.000
_cell.length_b   1.000
_cell.length_c   1.000
_cell.angle_alpha   90.00
_cell.angle_beta   90.00
_cell.angle_gamma   90.00
#
_symmetry.space_group_name_H-M   'P 1'
#
loop_
_entity.id
_entity.type
_entity.pdbx_description
1 polymer ?
#
loop_
_entity_poly.entity_id
_entity_poly.type
_entity_poly.pdbx_seq_one_letter_code
_entity_poly.pdbx_strand_id
1 'polypeptide(L)'
;MPRKNQQQISNDQKIALTRARAARYVALRSINKILSIAIDAAINPKNRPTLDSRVLSLDQFVTTFNNEQKHILSILAETDEIDQFVRLDEGVSEIMQSTCDRINVIVSSFKRNTSIPTTRNERGPSSVQSLILPRIEIPKFDGNIIAWCSFRDMFQSLVHENNMYSD
;
A
#
# COMPACT_ATOMS: atom_id res chain seq x y z
N MET A 1 -47.31 6.77 -24.53
CA MET A 1 -46.75 7.19 -23.23
C MET A 1 -45.55 6.37 -22.70
N PRO A 2 -45.30 5.08 -23.04
CA PRO A 2 -44.26 4.28 -22.34
C PRO A 2 -42.81 4.56 -22.78
N ARG A 3 -42.56 4.92 -24.05
CA ARG A 3 -41.20 5.15 -24.57
C ARG A 3 -40.44 6.30 -23.91
N LYS A 4 -41.14 7.37 -23.49
CA LYS A 4 -40.51 8.52 -22.81
C LYS A 4 -40.01 8.16 -21.41
N ASN A 5 -40.74 7.31 -20.68
CA ASN A 5 -40.34 6.88 -19.34
C ASN A 5 -39.11 5.96 -19.39
N GLN A 6 -39.03 5.07 -20.38
CA GLN A 6 -37.91 4.12 -20.49
C GLN A 6 -36.60 4.81 -20.92
N GLN A 7 -36.68 5.84 -21.76
CA GLN A 7 -35.53 6.70 -22.09
C GLN A 7 -35.05 7.51 -20.89
N GLN A 8 -35.97 8.00 -20.06
CA GLN A 8 -35.62 8.74 -18.86
C GLN A 8 -34.86 7.86 -17.86
N ILE A 9 -35.38 6.64 -17.59
CA ILE A 9 -34.74 5.68 -16.68
C ILE A 9 -33.31 5.33 -17.14
N SER A 10 -33.12 5.07 -18.43
CA SER A 10 -31.79 4.76 -18.98
C SER A 10 -30.81 5.93 -18.83
N ASN A 11 -31.27 7.17 -19.02
CA ASN A 11 -30.43 8.35 -18.80
C ASN A 11 -30.06 8.54 -17.33
N ASP A 12 -31.01 8.31 -16.42
CA ASP A 12 -30.77 8.45 -14.99
C ASP A 12 -29.75 7.41 -14.49
N GLN A 13 -29.80 6.18 -14.99
CA GLN A 13 -28.81 5.13 -14.70
C GLN A 13 -27.41 5.51 -15.19
N LYS A 14 -27.28 6.07 -16.40
CA LYS A 14 -25.98 6.53 -16.94
C LYS A 14 -25.39 7.68 -16.11
N ILE A 15 -26.22 8.60 -15.67
CA ILE A 15 -25.81 9.70 -14.79
C ILE A 15 -25.36 9.16 -13.43
N ALA A 16 -26.12 8.23 -12.84
CA ALA A 16 -25.76 7.59 -11.58
C ALA A 16 -24.42 6.84 -11.68
N LEU A 17 -24.21 6.06 -12.74
CA LEU A 17 -22.96 5.34 -13.00
C LEU A 17 -21.76 6.29 -13.09
N THR A 18 -21.93 7.40 -13.81
CA THR A 18 -20.88 8.42 -13.95
C THR A 18 -20.54 9.07 -12.60
N ARG A 19 -21.55 9.38 -11.79
CA ARG A 19 -21.36 9.94 -10.44
C ARG A 19 -20.65 8.95 -9.52
N ALA A 20 -21.04 7.68 -9.53
CA ALA A 20 -20.41 6.64 -8.72
C ALA A 20 -18.93 6.45 -9.09
N ARG A 21 -18.60 6.43 -10.39
CA ARG A 21 -17.21 6.39 -10.87
C ARG A 21 -16.39 7.60 -10.41
N ALA A 22 -16.97 8.80 -10.48
CA ALA A 22 -16.32 10.02 -10.02
C ALA A 22 -16.09 9.99 -8.49
N ALA A 23 -17.07 9.55 -7.71
CA ALA A 23 -16.94 9.42 -6.26
C ALA A 23 -15.87 8.38 -5.87
N ARG A 24 -15.86 7.21 -6.53
CA ARG A 24 -14.80 6.20 -6.38
C ARG A 24 -13.42 6.78 -6.68
N TYR A 25 -13.29 7.55 -7.75
CA TYR A 25 -12.04 8.21 -8.10
C TYR A 25 -11.58 9.22 -7.04
N VAL A 26 -12.49 10.00 -6.46
CA VAL A 26 -12.17 10.93 -5.37
C VAL A 26 -11.67 10.19 -4.12
N ALA A 27 -12.28 9.05 -3.79
CA ALA A 27 -11.81 8.20 -2.70
C ALA A 27 -10.39 7.67 -2.98
N LEU A 28 -10.16 7.10 -4.18
CA LEU A 28 -8.84 6.62 -4.59
C LEU A 28 -7.78 7.73 -4.60
N ARG A 29 -8.13 8.93 -5.05
CA ARG A 29 -7.24 10.10 -5.00
C ARG A 29 -6.85 10.45 -3.57
N SER A 30 -7.78 10.36 -2.64
CA SER A 30 -7.51 10.58 -1.21
C SER A 30 -6.55 9.52 -0.65
N ILE A 31 -6.74 8.25 -1.01
CA ILE A 31 -5.84 7.14 -0.66
C ILE A 31 -4.42 7.38 -1.22
N ASN A 32 -4.31 7.74 -2.50
CA ASN A 32 -3.00 8.07 -3.12
C ASN A 32 -2.31 9.26 -2.46
N LYS A 33 -3.07 10.24 -1.97
CA LYS A 33 -2.51 11.35 -1.19
C LYS A 33 -1.92 10.89 0.13
N ILE A 34 -2.55 9.92 0.80
CA ILE A 34 -1.98 9.30 2.01
C ILE A 34 -0.68 8.57 1.68
N LEU A 35 -0.61 7.85 0.55
CA LEU A 35 0.63 7.24 0.10
C LEU A 35 1.75 8.26 -0.13
N SER A 36 1.46 9.41 -0.75
CA SER A 36 2.43 10.50 -0.90
C SER A 36 2.98 10.95 0.46
N ILE A 37 2.09 11.14 1.45
CA ILE A 37 2.48 11.52 2.81
C ILE A 37 3.31 10.42 3.47
N ALA A 38 2.98 9.15 3.23
CA ALA A 38 3.73 8.02 3.76
C ALA A 38 5.16 7.97 3.22
N ILE A 39 5.33 8.17 1.91
CA ILE A 39 6.64 8.27 1.25
C ILE A 39 7.42 9.46 1.82
N ASP A 40 6.79 10.62 1.96
CA ASP A 40 7.43 11.81 2.53
C ASP A 40 7.84 11.60 3.99
N ALA A 41 7.05 10.89 4.79
CA ALA A 41 7.35 10.58 6.19
C ALA A 41 8.47 9.53 6.36
N ALA A 42 8.70 8.70 5.33
CA ALA A 42 9.84 7.79 5.28
C ALA A 42 11.16 8.54 5.12
N ILE A 43 11.15 9.62 4.31
CA ILE A 43 12.30 10.48 4.08
C ILE A 43 12.47 11.50 5.22
N ASN A 44 11.37 12.08 5.68
CA ASN A 44 11.35 13.15 6.67
C ASN A 44 10.56 12.75 7.94
N PRO A 45 11.25 12.37 9.03
CA PRO A 45 10.62 11.95 10.28
C PRO A 45 9.67 12.98 10.91
N LYS A 46 9.81 14.28 10.59
CA LYS A 46 8.91 15.33 11.11
C LYS A 46 7.47 15.19 10.62
N ASN A 47 7.26 14.49 9.50
CA ASN A 47 5.94 14.29 8.90
C ASN A 47 5.21 13.05 9.45
N ARG A 48 5.84 12.23 10.30
CA ARG A 48 5.24 11.01 10.86
C ARG A 48 3.94 11.27 11.65
N PRO A 49 3.82 12.31 12.51
CA PRO A 49 2.56 12.58 13.19
C PRO A 49 1.41 12.89 12.22
N THR A 50 1.73 13.58 11.11
CA THR A 50 0.75 13.82 10.03
C THR A 50 0.32 12.52 9.38
N LEU A 51 1.27 11.62 9.09
CA LEU A 51 0.94 10.29 8.55
C LEU A 51 0.04 9.51 9.52
N ASP A 52 0.36 9.45 10.81
CA ASP A 52 -0.43 8.73 11.80
C ASP A 52 -1.88 9.21 11.83
N SER A 53 -2.09 10.54 11.79
CA SER A 53 -3.43 11.13 11.71
C SER A 53 -4.19 10.73 10.43
N ARG A 54 -3.48 10.58 9.31
CA ARG A 54 -4.08 10.25 8.00
C ARG A 54 -4.35 8.77 7.83
N VAL A 55 -3.55 7.91 8.43
CA VAL A 55 -3.79 6.46 8.47
C VAL A 55 -5.11 6.15 9.18
N LEU A 56 -5.50 6.93 10.19
CA LEU A 56 -6.83 6.79 10.82
C LEU A 56 -7.98 7.05 9.83
N SER A 57 -7.78 7.95 8.86
CA SER A 57 -8.77 8.23 7.81
C SER A 57 -8.71 7.27 6.62
N LEU A 58 -7.69 6.41 6.53
CA LEU A 58 -7.51 5.49 5.41
C LEU A 58 -8.69 4.52 5.29
N ASP A 59 -9.11 3.93 6.40
CA ASP A 59 -10.22 2.97 6.45
C ASP A 59 -11.55 3.58 5.96
N GLN A 60 -11.78 4.86 6.31
CA GLN A 60 -12.94 5.61 5.82
C GLN A 60 -12.92 5.72 4.29
N PHE A 61 -11.78 6.09 3.69
CA PHE A 61 -11.68 6.22 2.23
C PHE A 61 -11.76 4.87 1.51
N VAL A 62 -11.19 3.81 2.07
CA VAL A 62 -11.31 2.44 1.56
C VAL A 62 -12.77 1.98 1.60
N THR A 63 -13.48 2.28 2.68
CA THR A 63 -14.91 1.99 2.81
C THR A 63 -15.74 2.74 1.75
N THR A 64 -15.51 4.04 1.59
CA THR A 64 -16.17 4.82 0.52
C THR A 64 -15.87 4.24 -0.85
N PHE A 65 -14.60 3.93 -1.16
CA PHE A 65 -14.22 3.32 -2.43
C PHE A 65 -14.99 2.02 -2.69
N ASN A 66 -15.02 1.11 -1.72
CA ASN A 66 -15.69 -0.18 -1.86
C ASN A 66 -17.21 -0.04 -2.01
N ASN A 67 -17.81 0.93 -1.34
CA ASN A 67 -19.25 1.22 -1.48
C ASN A 67 -19.57 1.72 -2.88
N GLU A 68 -18.80 2.68 -3.41
CA GLU A 68 -18.98 3.16 -4.78
C GLU A 68 -18.70 2.06 -5.82
N GLN A 69 -17.72 1.20 -5.58
CA GLN A 69 -17.42 0.06 -6.45
C GLN A 69 -18.59 -0.93 -6.53
N LYS A 70 -19.21 -1.26 -5.37
CA LYS A 70 -20.42 -2.07 -5.32
C LYS A 70 -21.61 -1.39 -6.01
N HIS A 71 -21.73 -0.08 -5.86
CA HIS A 71 -22.80 0.69 -6.51
C HIS A 71 -22.67 0.67 -8.04
N ILE A 72 -21.45 0.84 -8.56
CA ILE A 72 -21.14 0.70 -10.00
C ILE A 72 -21.54 -0.69 -10.50
N LEU A 73 -21.13 -1.74 -9.77
CA LEU A 73 -21.47 -3.12 -10.15
C LEU A 73 -22.98 -3.37 -10.15
N SER A 74 -23.71 -2.83 -9.17
CA SER A 74 -25.18 -2.92 -9.11
C SER A 74 -25.83 -2.28 -10.34
N ILE A 75 -25.43 -1.06 -10.70
CA ILE A 75 -25.99 -0.35 -11.86
C ILE A 75 -25.72 -1.14 -13.15
N LEU A 76 -24.50 -1.65 -13.33
CA LEU A 76 -24.13 -2.41 -14.52
C LEU A 76 -24.83 -3.77 -14.59
N ALA A 77 -25.10 -4.41 -13.45
CA ALA A 77 -25.91 -5.63 -13.40
C ALA A 77 -27.37 -5.36 -13.78
N GLU A 78 -27.94 -4.23 -13.35
CA GLU A 78 -29.30 -3.82 -13.73
C GLU A 78 -29.44 -3.47 -15.22
N THR A 79 -28.35 -3.02 -15.87
CA THR A 79 -28.34 -2.69 -17.31
C THR A 79 -27.84 -3.82 -18.21
N ASP A 80 -27.49 -4.99 -17.65
CA ASP A 80 -26.88 -6.12 -18.36
C ASP A 80 -25.55 -5.74 -19.07
N GLU A 81 -24.79 -4.84 -18.46
CA GLU A 81 -23.51 -4.30 -18.96
C GLU A 81 -22.32 -4.71 -18.07
N ILE A 82 -22.38 -5.85 -17.40
CA ILE A 82 -21.35 -6.31 -16.46
C ILE A 82 -19.96 -6.41 -17.12
N ASP A 83 -19.89 -6.77 -18.40
CA ASP A 83 -18.60 -6.81 -19.13
C ASP A 83 -17.89 -5.45 -19.17
N GLN A 84 -18.64 -4.34 -19.04
CA GLN A 84 -18.06 -3.01 -18.93
C GLN A 84 -17.26 -2.85 -17.64
N PHE A 85 -17.68 -3.51 -16.55
CA PHE A 85 -16.98 -3.48 -15.27
C PHE A 85 -15.59 -4.13 -15.40
N VAL A 86 -15.53 -5.33 -15.98
CA VAL A 86 -14.28 -6.07 -16.20
C VAL A 86 -13.31 -5.22 -17.03
N ARG A 87 -13.79 -4.57 -18.09
CA ARG A 87 -12.93 -3.77 -18.97
C ARG A 87 -12.47 -2.44 -18.38
N LEU A 88 -13.31 -1.75 -17.59
CA LEU A 88 -13.06 -0.35 -17.22
C LEU A 88 -12.83 -0.12 -15.72
N ASP A 89 -13.33 -1.01 -14.87
CA ASP A 89 -13.50 -0.75 -13.44
C ASP A 89 -12.75 -1.75 -12.54
N GLU A 90 -12.51 -2.98 -13.01
CA GLU A 90 -11.86 -4.04 -12.24
C GLU A 90 -10.44 -3.65 -11.80
N GLY A 91 -9.59 -3.24 -12.75
CA GLY A 91 -8.19 -2.86 -12.47
C GLY A 91 -8.03 -1.68 -11.51
N VAL A 92 -9.07 -0.85 -11.34
CA VAL A 92 -9.06 0.23 -10.35
C VAL A 92 -9.02 -0.32 -8.92
N SER A 93 -9.60 -1.50 -8.69
CA SER A 93 -9.57 -2.21 -7.41
C SER A 93 -8.15 -2.66 -7.07
N GLU A 94 -7.43 -3.20 -8.06
CA GLU A 94 -6.04 -3.64 -7.89
C GLU A 94 -5.12 -2.46 -7.55
N ILE A 95 -5.30 -1.32 -8.23
CA ILE A 95 -4.56 -0.09 -7.93
C ILE A 95 -4.82 0.35 -6.48
N MET A 96 -6.09 0.36 -6.05
CA MET A 96 -6.46 0.74 -4.69
C MET A 96 -5.81 -0.19 -3.64
N GLN A 97 -5.86 -1.52 -3.86
CA GLN A 97 -5.28 -2.49 -2.95
C GLN A 97 -3.75 -2.33 -2.87
N SER A 98 -3.09 -2.25 -4.02
CA SER A 98 -1.65 -2.03 -4.11
C SER A 98 -1.21 -0.76 -3.36
N THR A 99 -1.97 0.33 -3.50
CA THR A 99 -1.71 1.57 -2.75
C THR A 99 -1.87 1.38 -1.24
N CYS A 100 -2.91 0.67 -0.78
CA CYS A 100 -3.12 0.37 0.64
C CYS A 100 -1.99 -0.50 1.21
N ASP A 101 -1.58 -1.54 0.49
CA ASP A 101 -0.48 -2.42 0.90
C ASP A 101 0.82 -1.63 1.06
N ARG A 102 1.13 -0.74 0.12
CA ARG A 102 2.31 0.14 0.19
C ARG A 102 2.26 1.05 1.41
N ILE A 103 1.11 1.65 1.71
CA ILE A 103 0.93 2.47 2.93
C ILE A 103 1.19 1.61 4.17
N ASN A 104 0.60 0.43 4.25
CA ASN A 104 0.71 -0.47 5.40
C ASN A 104 2.15 -0.95 5.63
N VAL A 105 2.91 -1.25 4.57
CA VAL A 105 4.33 -1.62 4.65
C VAL A 105 5.14 -0.47 5.27
N ILE A 106 4.96 0.76 4.79
CA ILE A 106 5.66 1.94 5.30
C ILE A 106 5.31 2.17 6.77
N VAL A 107 4.03 2.17 7.12
CA VAL A 107 3.57 2.38 8.51
C VAL A 107 4.12 1.30 9.45
N SER A 108 4.13 0.04 9.02
CA SER A 108 4.65 -1.08 9.80
C SER A 108 6.16 -1.02 10.00
N SER A 109 6.90 -0.41 9.07
CA SER A 109 8.34 -0.18 9.22
C SER A 109 8.64 0.79 10.36
N PHE A 110 7.82 1.82 10.57
CA PHE A 110 8.01 2.79 11.66
C PHE A 110 7.69 2.21 13.03
N LYS A 111 6.68 1.33 13.13
CA LYS A 111 6.33 0.67 14.40
C LYS A 111 7.45 -0.25 14.90
N ARG A 112 8.13 -0.97 14.00
CA ARG A 112 9.26 -1.86 14.34
C ARG A 112 10.46 -1.10 14.92
N ASN A 113 10.71 0.11 14.45
CA ASN A 113 11.85 0.93 14.91
C ASN A 113 11.66 1.54 16.32
N THR A 114 10.46 1.45 16.90
CA THR A 114 10.16 1.98 18.24
C THR A 114 10.29 0.91 19.35
N SER A 115 10.38 -0.37 18.99
CA SER A 115 10.46 -1.47 19.96
C SER A 115 11.90 -1.89 20.26
N ILE A 116 12.69 -1.01 20.89
CA ILE A 116 13.86 -1.42 21.67
C ILE A 116 13.52 -1.14 23.14
N PRO A 117 13.27 -2.17 23.97
CA PRO A 117 13.12 -1.97 25.40
C PRO A 117 14.50 -1.67 25.99
N THR A 118 14.76 -0.40 26.30
CA THR A 118 15.88 -0.03 27.18
C THR A 118 15.53 -0.47 28.60
N THR A 119 15.99 -1.66 28.99
CA THR A 119 16.08 -2.06 30.39
C THR A 119 17.08 -1.13 31.08
N ARG A 120 16.55 -0.11 31.75
CA ARG A 120 17.28 0.74 32.68
C ARG A 120 17.54 -0.06 33.95
N ASN A 121 18.74 -0.58 34.13
CA ASN A 121 19.27 -0.97 35.44
C ASN A 121 20.67 -0.38 35.63
N GLU A 122 20.70 0.55 36.59
CA GLU A 122 21.74 0.86 37.59
C GLU A 122 23.22 1.00 37.20
N ARG A 123 23.84 1.96 37.89
CA ARG A 123 25.16 2.53 37.64
C ARG A 123 26.27 1.51 37.94
N GLY A 124 27.17 1.30 36.98
CA GLY A 124 28.47 0.63 37.14
C GLY A 124 29.48 1.22 36.13
N PRO A 125 30.78 1.24 36.43
CA PRO A 125 31.74 2.13 35.77
C PRO A 125 31.97 1.74 34.31
N SER A 126 32.16 2.78 33.50
CA SER A 126 32.36 2.78 32.06
C SER A 126 33.39 1.75 31.59
N SER A 127 32.92 0.71 30.92
CA SER A 127 33.70 -0.02 29.92
C SER A 127 33.13 0.37 28.55
N VAL A 128 33.90 1.10 27.76
CA VAL A 128 33.61 1.38 26.36
C VAL A 128 33.75 0.05 25.63
N GLN A 129 32.67 -0.73 25.60
CA GLN A 129 32.57 -1.86 24.69
C GLN A 129 32.40 -1.27 23.29
N SER A 130 33.46 -1.34 22.50
CA SER A 130 33.36 -1.16 21.06
C SER A 130 32.27 -2.10 20.54
N LEU A 131 31.26 -1.52 19.89
CA LEU A 131 30.23 -2.26 19.15
C LEU A 131 30.91 -2.98 17.98
N ILE A 132 31.53 -4.12 18.25
CA ILE A 132 32.05 -5.01 17.22
C ILE A 132 30.83 -5.67 16.60
N LEU A 133 30.51 -5.27 15.38
CA LEU A 133 29.49 -5.96 14.58
C LEU A 133 29.90 -7.44 14.47
N PRO A 134 29.00 -8.39 14.76
CA PRO A 134 29.25 -9.80 14.53
C PRO A 134 29.68 -9.98 13.07
N ARG A 135 30.83 -10.61 12.87
CA ARG A 135 31.32 -10.90 11.52
C ARG A 135 30.35 -11.88 10.87
N ILE A 136 29.62 -11.43 9.86
CA ILE A 136 28.75 -12.28 9.06
C ILE A 136 29.66 -13.09 8.13
N GLU A 137 29.62 -14.41 8.26
CA GLU A 137 30.31 -15.29 7.32
C GLU A 137 29.49 -15.41 6.04
N ILE A 138 30.07 -14.99 4.93
CA ILE A 138 29.43 -15.09 3.62
C ILE A 138 29.39 -16.58 3.23
N PRO A 139 28.21 -17.14 2.93
CA PRO A 139 28.10 -18.53 2.52
C PRO A 139 28.92 -18.77 1.25
N LYS A 140 29.62 -19.91 1.20
CA LYS A 140 30.39 -20.33 0.02
C LYS A 140 29.52 -21.25 -0.84
N PHE A 141 29.47 -20.97 -2.13
CA PHE A 141 28.83 -21.86 -3.08
C PHE A 141 29.77 -23.02 -3.42
N ASP A 142 29.28 -24.25 -3.34
CA ASP A 142 30.04 -25.49 -3.55
C ASP A 142 30.00 -25.99 -5.00
N GLY A 143 29.32 -25.27 -5.90
CA GLY A 143 29.18 -25.63 -7.31
C GLY A 143 27.99 -26.52 -7.62
N ASN A 144 27.16 -26.89 -6.63
CA ASN A 144 25.96 -27.69 -6.87
C ASN A 144 24.83 -26.84 -7.48
N ILE A 145 24.54 -27.11 -8.75
CA ILE A 145 23.55 -26.37 -9.55
C ILE A 145 22.12 -26.48 -8.95
N ILE A 146 21.79 -27.59 -8.29
CA ILE A 146 20.46 -27.77 -7.67
C ILE A 146 20.30 -26.84 -6.45
N ALA A 147 21.39 -26.62 -5.70
CA ALA A 147 21.40 -25.74 -4.53
C ALA A 147 21.55 -24.25 -4.89
N TRP A 148 21.74 -23.93 -6.18
CA TRP A 148 22.00 -22.57 -6.65
C TRP A 148 20.88 -21.59 -6.30
N CYS A 149 19.62 -21.96 -6.50
CA CYS A 149 18.49 -21.07 -6.19
C CYS A 149 18.45 -20.71 -4.70
N SER A 150 18.58 -21.71 -3.82
CA SER A 150 18.61 -21.50 -2.38
C SER A 150 19.83 -20.69 -1.92
N PHE A 151 20.99 -20.96 -2.52
CA PHE A 151 22.20 -20.17 -2.26
C PHE A 151 22.02 -18.70 -2.67
N ARG A 152 21.48 -18.45 -3.87
CA ARG A 152 21.23 -17.10 -4.39
C ARG A 152 20.27 -16.33 -3.48
N ASP A 153 19.16 -16.96 -3.08
CA ASP A 153 18.14 -16.31 -2.26
C ASP A 153 18.69 -15.98 -0.86
N MET A 154 19.50 -16.87 -0.27
CA MET A 154 20.20 -16.62 0.99
C MET A 154 21.25 -15.51 0.85
N PHE A 155 22.03 -15.51 -0.24
CA PHE A 155 23.05 -14.49 -0.49
C PHE A 155 22.43 -13.09 -0.71
N GLN A 156 21.35 -12.99 -1.48
CA GLN A 156 20.60 -11.74 -1.67
C GLN A 156 19.98 -11.24 -0.37
N SER A 157 19.54 -12.12 0.52
CA SER A 157 19.04 -11.70 1.84
C SER A 157 20.16 -11.15 2.75
N LEU A 158 21.41 -11.53 2.53
CA LEU A 158 22.56 -11.08 3.33
C LEU A 158 23.19 -9.80 2.79
N VAL A 159 23.18 -9.60 1.47
CA VAL A 159 23.77 -8.44 0.79
C VAL A 159 22.68 -7.42 0.46
N HIS A 160 22.65 -6.30 1.19
CA HIS A 160 21.75 -5.19 0.85
C HIS A 160 22.25 -4.47 -0.42
N GLU A 161 21.40 -4.28 -1.42
CA GLU A 161 21.73 -3.46 -2.58
C GLU A 161 21.72 -1.96 -2.20
N ASN A 162 22.91 -1.39 -2.04
CA ASN A 162 23.07 0.06 -1.90
C ASN A 162 22.90 0.74 -3.26
N ASN A 163 21.66 0.94 -3.69
CA ASN A 163 21.34 1.65 -4.94
C ASN A 163 21.38 3.19 -4.77
N MET A 164 22.31 3.70 -3.95
CA MET A 164 22.39 5.10 -3.52
C MET A 164 23.63 5.85 -4.05
N TYR A 165 24.31 5.32 -5.07
CA TYR A 165 25.39 6.05 -5.73
C TYR A 165 25.20 6.01 -7.25
N SER A 166 24.34 6.89 -7.76
CA SER A 166 24.50 7.44 -9.10
C SER A 166 24.93 8.89 -8.92
N ASP A 167 26.17 9.18 -9.33
CA ASP A 167 26.74 10.52 -9.47
C ASP A 167 26.04 11.29 -10.61
#